data_AF-A0A699YBK9-F1
#
_entry.id   AF-A0A699YBK9-F1
#
_cell.length_a   1.000
_cell.length_b   1.000
_cell.length_c   1.000
_cell.angle_alpha   90.00
_cell.angle_beta   90.00
_cell.angle_gamma   90.00
#
_symmetry.space_group_name_H-M   'P 1'
#
loop_
_entity.id
_entity.type
_entity.pdbx_description
1 polymer ?
#
loop_
_entity_poly.entity_id
_entity_poly.type
_entity_poly.pdbx_seq_one_letter_code
_entity_poly.pdbx_strand_id
1 'polypeptide(L)'
;MAVIALAPGAGLRSKASSNKRQGRAVHHFITALVDHDASKRYGIYVAKYAQLISACTQDSVALLRCGPTTDDLKAGLGGLRLPVFVVGSPVWGRLAGRCSVVSFGVFTTLATFIYLWLTQWQMDASGMGRLAPSEFLLMYACCITFVKLLPLHSIGWQKVLAEPMKYLVQTSFYAQGAIFGGALFIALDAYWRKTSPLQLLDAVALFVMAGEMVGRLGCHYYGCCFGRPLAPPAQPPS
;
A
#
# COMPACT_ATOMS: atom_id res chain seq x y z
N MET A 1 9.33 18.94 28.62
CA MET A 1 10.09 18.91 29.88
C MET A 1 11.39 18.16 29.60
N ALA A 2 12.52 18.82 29.87
CA ALA A 2 13.91 18.35 29.89
C ALA A 2 14.58 17.80 28.60
N VAL A 3 15.59 18.57 28.17
CA VAL A 3 16.74 18.26 27.32
C VAL A 3 17.80 17.50 28.13
N ILE A 4 18.54 16.55 27.52
CA ILE A 4 19.98 16.33 27.83
C ILE A 4 20.73 15.99 26.52
N ALA A 5 21.75 16.80 26.23
CA ALA A 5 22.76 16.63 25.19
C ALA A 5 24.03 15.98 25.78
N LEU A 6 24.90 15.40 24.92
CA LEU A 6 26.36 15.13 25.03
C LEU A 6 26.67 14.07 23.94
N ALA A 7 27.77 13.98 23.18
CA ALA A 7 28.94 14.79 22.80
C ALA A 7 29.64 13.96 21.65
N PRO A 8 30.68 14.47 20.96
CA PRO A 8 30.91 14.20 19.52
C PRO A 8 31.97 13.13 19.21
N GLY A 9 32.01 12.70 17.93
CA GLY A 9 33.25 12.34 17.26
C GLY A 9 33.30 10.95 16.61
N ALA A 10 33.40 10.92 15.28
CA ALA A 10 34.35 10.11 14.51
C ALA A 10 34.09 10.34 13.01
N GLY A 11 34.94 11.15 12.38
CA GLY A 11 34.90 11.38 10.94
C GLY A 11 35.47 10.18 10.17
N LEU A 12 34.78 9.76 9.12
CA LEU A 12 35.33 8.87 8.09
C LEU A 12 35.08 9.52 6.72
N ARG A 13 36.16 10.08 6.15
CA ARG A 13 36.22 10.57 4.77
C ARG A 13 36.21 9.38 3.81
N SER A 14 35.22 9.34 2.93
CA SER A 14 35.24 8.53 1.71
C SER A 14 35.32 9.45 0.50
N LYS A 15 36.32 9.26 -0.37
CA LYS A 15 36.51 10.00 -1.62
C LYS A 15 35.48 9.52 -2.65
N ALA A 16 34.52 10.38 -3.00
CA ALA A 16 33.61 10.16 -4.13
C ALA A 16 34.16 10.85 -5.39
N SER A 17 34.44 10.05 -6.44
CA SER A 17 34.77 10.56 -7.77
C SER A 17 33.51 11.07 -8.47
N SER A 18 33.50 12.35 -8.79
CA SER A 18 32.44 13.04 -9.54
C SER A 18 32.41 12.58 -11.00
N ASN A 19 31.29 12.04 -11.46
CA ASN A 19 30.93 12.08 -12.87
C ASN A 19 29.58 12.78 -13.07
N LYS A 20 29.65 14.08 -13.36
CA LYS A 20 28.53 14.94 -13.76
C LYS A 20 28.29 14.75 -15.25
N ARG A 21 27.21 14.05 -15.65
CA ARG A 21 26.44 14.25 -16.89
C ARG A 21 25.48 13.08 -17.15
N GLN A 22 24.28 13.12 -16.56
CA GLN A 22 23.05 12.66 -17.23
C GLN A 22 21.82 13.03 -16.39
N GLY A 23 21.65 14.34 -16.20
CA GLY A 23 20.39 14.92 -15.79
C GLY A 23 19.63 15.37 -17.03
N ARG A 24 18.58 14.63 -17.39
CA ARG A 24 17.29 15.10 -17.94
C ARG A 24 16.58 13.92 -18.60
N ALA A 25 15.29 13.80 -18.26
CA ALA A 25 14.30 12.84 -18.76
C ALA A 25 14.37 11.42 -18.18
N VAL A 26 13.73 11.18 -17.02
CA VAL A 26 12.71 10.13 -16.84
C VAL A 26 11.77 10.58 -15.70
N HIS A 27 10.82 11.45 -16.03
CA HIS A 27 9.66 11.76 -15.17
C HIS A 27 8.53 10.75 -15.48
N HIS A 28 8.85 9.46 -15.55
CA HIS A 28 7.89 8.40 -15.87
C HIS A 28 7.64 7.53 -14.66
N PHE A 29 6.37 7.48 -14.27
CA PHE A 29 5.70 6.33 -13.67
C PHE A 29 6.44 5.66 -12.50
N ILE A 30 6.02 6.00 -11.28
CA ILE A 30 6.29 5.19 -10.09
C ILE A 30 5.42 3.93 -10.19
N THR A 31 5.77 3.04 -11.11
CA THR A 31 5.51 1.61 -10.96
C THR A 31 6.71 1.10 -10.18
N ALA A 32 6.51 0.69 -8.93
CA ALA A 32 7.55 0.01 -8.18
C ALA A 32 7.94 -1.27 -8.93
N LEU A 33 9.04 -1.22 -9.69
CA LEU A 33 9.72 -2.41 -10.15
C LEU A 33 10.35 -3.05 -8.92
N VAL A 34 9.66 -4.03 -8.36
CA VAL A 34 10.26 -5.03 -7.50
C VAL A 34 11.31 -5.74 -8.35
N ASP A 35 12.58 -5.65 -7.98
CA ASP A 35 13.61 -6.48 -8.60
C ASP A 35 13.30 -7.95 -8.29
N HIS A 36 12.74 -8.62 -9.30
CA HIS A 36 12.16 -9.95 -9.17
C HIS A 36 13.25 -10.99 -8.88
N ASP A 37 14.50 -10.74 -9.29
CA ASP A 37 15.62 -11.65 -9.06
C ASP A 37 16.20 -11.51 -7.66
N ALA A 38 16.28 -10.29 -7.13
CA ALA A 38 16.62 -10.04 -5.73
C ALA A 38 15.54 -10.60 -4.79
N SER A 39 14.26 -10.43 -5.13
CA SER A 39 13.14 -10.98 -4.36
C SER A 39 13.12 -12.51 -4.37
N LYS A 40 13.44 -13.16 -5.50
CA LYS A 40 13.58 -14.62 -5.60
C LYS A 40 14.75 -15.17 -4.79
N ARG A 41 15.92 -14.52 -4.82
CA ARG A 41 17.14 -15.01 -4.13
C ARG A 41 17.05 -14.87 -2.62
N TYR A 42 16.44 -13.80 -2.12
CA TYR A 42 16.50 -13.45 -0.70
C TYR A 42 15.14 -13.54 0.01
N GLY A 43 14.05 -13.78 -0.72
CA GLY A 43 12.71 -13.95 -0.14
C GLY A 43 12.14 -12.68 0.50
N ILE A 44 12.64 -11.51 0.09
CA ILE A 44 12.27 -10.20 0.63
C ILE A 44 11.75 -9.32 -0.52
N TYR A 45 10.58 -8.72 -0.34
CA TYR A 45 10.08 -7.68 -1.24
C TYR A 45 10.82 -6.37 -0.93
N VAL A 46 11.84 -6.05 -1.73
CA VAL A 46 12.55 -4.75 -1.65
C VAL A 46 11.73 -3.71 -2.41
N ALA A 47 10.55 -3.37 -1.90
CA ALA A 47 9.81 -2.22 -2.37
C ALA A 47 10.14 -1.03 -1.47
N LYS A 48 10.86 -0.04 -2.02
CA LYS A 48 10.96 1.33 -1.48
C LYS A 48 11.87 1.62 -0.27
N TYR A 49 12.73 0.70 0.17
CA TYR A 49 13.76 1.07 1.17
C TYR A 49 14.92 1.90 0.60
N ALA A 50 15.22 1.81 -0.70
CA ALA A 50 16.36 2.52 -1.31
C ALA A 50 16.22 4.06 -1.29
N GLN A 51 15.01 4.60 -1.44
CA GLN A 51 14.77 6.06 -1.36
C GLN A 51 14.85 6.57 0.08
N LEU A 52 14.42 5.77 1.06
CA LEU A 52 14.55 6.09 2.49
C LEU A 52 16.02 6.07 2.92
N ILE A 53 16.79 5.07 2.46
CA ILE A 53 18.23 4.95 2.76
C ILE A 53 19.04 6.07 2.07
N SER A 54 18.69 6.45 0.84
CA SER A 54 19.36 7.55 0.11
C SER A 54 19.10 8.92 0.73
N ALA A 55 17.86 9.21 1.15
CA ALA A 55 17.52 10.47 1.80
C ALA A 55 18.19 10.63 3.18
N CYS A 56 18.36 9.53 3.92
CA CYS A 56 18.91 9.58 5.27
C CYS A 56 20.44 9.48 5.32
N THR A 57 21.11 9.06 4.25
CA THR A 57 22.59 9.11 4.18
C THR A 57 23.13 10.51 3.85
N GLN A 58 22.30 11.44 3.38
CA GLN A 58 22.74 12.79 2.97
C GLN A 58 22.72 13.86 4.07
N ASP A 59 21.88 13.72 5.11
CA ASP A 59 21.64 14.82 6.07
C ASP A 59 22.11 14.59 7.51
N SER A 60 22.81 13.51 7.84
CA SER A 60 23.19 13.22 9.24
C SER A 60 21.98 13.13 10.20
N VAL A 61 20.77 12.95 9.69
CA VAL A 61 19.57 12.76 10.51
C VAL A 61 19.59 11.33 11.02
N ALA A 62 19.61 11.18 12.35
CA ALA A 62 19.59 9.90 13.02
C ALA A 62 18.37 9.07 12.56
N LEU A 63 18.65 8.06 11.73
CA LEU A 63 17.63 7.20 11.16
C LEU A 63 17.21 6.19 12.23
N LEU A 64 15.94 6.26 12.60
CA LEU A 64 15.24 5.24 13.37
C LEU A 64 15.15 3.95 12.48
N ARG A 65 16.14 3.04 12.57
CA ARG A 65 16.21 1.68 11.96
C ARG A 65 15.92 0.54 12.98
N CYS A 66 14.81 -0.22 12.88
CA CYS A 66 14.63 -1.43 13.72
C CYS A 66 15.12 -2.65 12.99
N GLY A 67 15.99 -3.38 13.70
CA GLY A 67 16.33 -4.76 13.40
C GLY A 67 17.26 -4.88 12.20
N PRO A 68 18.27 -5.75 12.28
CA PRO A 68 19.06 -6.02 11.11
C PRO A 68 18.16 -6.71 10.09
N THR A 69 17.94 -6.09 8.93
CA THR A 69 17.72 -6.93 7.75
C THR A 69 19.00 -7.74 7.53
N THR A 70 18.92 -8.90 6.90
CA THR A 70 20.11 -9.73 6.60
C THR A 70 21.20 -8.97 5.81
N ASP A 71 20.86 -7.83 5.22
CA ASP A 71 21.79 -6.92 4.55
C ASP A 71 22.59 -6.05 5.55
N ASP A 72 22.07 -5.79 6.75
CA ASP A 72 22.71 -4.96 7.79
C ASP A 72 23.88 -5.68 8.48
N LEU A 73 23.80 -7.01 8.55
CA LEU A 73 24.88 -7.89 9.01
C LEU A 73 26.02 -7.99 7.98
N LYS A 74 25.71 -7.86 6.68
CA LYS A 74 26.72 -7.85 5.61
C LYS A 74 27.40 -6.49 5.42
N ALA A 75 26.71 -5.40 5.72
CA ALA A 75 27.20 -4.04 5.55
C ALA A 75 27.93 -3.45 6.78
N GLY A 76 28.07 -4.21 7.88
CA GLY A 76 28.81 -3.75 9.07
C GLY A 76 28.13 -2.64 9.89
N LEU A 77 26.81 -2.43 9.70
CA LEU A 77 26.05 -1.32 10.29
C LEU A 77 25.45 -1.64 11.68
N GLY A 78 25.82 -2.77 12.30
CA GLY A 78 25.26 -3.27 13.57
C GLY A 78 25.67 -2.52 14.85
N GLY A 79 26.39 -1.40 14.75
CA GLY A 79 26.97 -0.68 15.90
C GLY A 79 26.18 0.51 16.44
N LEU A 80 25.10 0.95 15.78
CA LEU A 80 24.39 2.18 16.16
C LEU A 80 23.30 1.89 17.22
N ARG A 81 23.54 2.37 18.46
CA ARG A 81 22.60 2.31 19.59
C ARG A 81 21.58 3.45 19.52
N LEU A 82 20.50 3.29 18.78
CA LEU A 82 19.31 4.14 18.96
C LEU A 82 18.05 3.29 19.00
N PRO A 83 17.10 3.57 19.91
CA PRO A 83 15.84 2.84 20.01
C PRO A 83 14.90 3.30 18.88
N VAL A 84 14.31 2.34 18.21
CA VAL A 84 13.47 2.56 17.03
C VAL A 84 12.18 1.80 17.21
N PHE A 85 11.09 2.38 16.73
CA PHE A 85 9.78 1.76 16.65
C PHE A 85 9.45 1.49 15.17
N VAL A 86 9.64 0.26 14.71
CA VAL A 86 9.11 -0.20 13.42
C VAL A 86 7.70 -0.67 13.67
N VAL A 87 6.77 0.15 13.21
CA VAL A 87 5.34 -0.14 13.28
C VAL A 87 5.01 -1.09 12.13
N GLY A 88 5.08 -2.39 12.42
CA GLY A 88 4.48 -3.46 11.61
C GLY A 88 5.45 -4.26 10.73
N SER A 89 5.37 -5.59 10.82
CA SER A 89 5.88 -6.48 9.77
C SER A 89 4.95 -6.37 8.56
N PRO A 90 5.46 -6.19 7.32
CA PRO A 90 4.63 -6.19 6.11
C PRO A 90 4.05 -7.57 5.78
N VAL A 91 4.63 -8.63 6.34
CA VAL A 91 4.19 -10.03 6.18
C VAL A 91 3.85 -10.59 7.55
N TRP A 92 2.59 -10.94 7.77
CA TRP A 92 2.10 -11.49 9.04
C TRP A 92 2.30 -13.00 9.14
N GLY A 93 2.28 -13.68 8.00
CA GLY A 93 2.49 -15.13 7.96
C GLY A 93 2.74 -15.62 6.55
N ARG A 94 3.29 -16.83 6.47
CA ARG A 94 3.41 -17.60 5.22
C ARG A 94 2.56 -18.84 5.37
N LEU A 95 1.63 -19.05 4.44
CA LEU A 95 0.86 -20.30 4.36
C LEU A 95 1.69 -21.33 3.58
N ALA A 96 1.39 -22.62 3.75
CA ALA A 96 2.04 -23.68 2.99
C ALA A 96 1.95 -23.38 1.47
N GLY A 97 3.11 -23.32 0.80
CA GLY A 97 3.23 -22.92 -0.61
C GLY A 97 3.84 -21.52 -0.81
N ARG A 98 3.47 -20.85 -1.92
CA ARG A 98 3.98 -19.51 -2.31
C ARG A 98 3.09 -18.35 -1.83
N CYS A 99 2.21 -18.60 -0.87
CA CYS A 99 1.23 -17.63 -0.39
C CYS A 99 1.76 -16.88 0.85
N SER A 100 1.88 -15.56 0.72
CA SER A 100 2.25 -14.67 1.83
C SER A 100 1.05 -13.85 2.25
N VAL A 101 0.74 -13.83 3.54
CA VAL A 101 -0.28 -12.96 4.12
C VAL A 101 0.38 -11.63 4.44
N VAL A 102 0.00 -10.59 3.68
CA VAL A 102 0.52 -9.24 3.86
C VAL A 102 -0.42 -8.40 4.72
N SER A 103 0.13 -7.47 5.50
CA SER A 103 -0.63 -6.61 6.42
C SER A 103 -1.74 -5.86 5.70
N PHE A 104 -1.44 -5.35 4.49
CA PHE A 104 -2.43 -4.68 3.65
C PHE A 104 -3.67 -5.55 3.42
N GLY A 105 -3.48 -6.82 3.10
CA GLY A 105 -4.58 -7.79 2.91
C GLY A 105 -5.44 -7.92 4.16
N VAL A 106 -4.80 -8.11 5.32
CA VAL A 106 -5.49 -8.22 6.62
C VAL A 106 -6.33 -6.99 6.92
N PHE A 107 -5.77 -5.79 6.78
CA PHE A 107 -6.49 -4.53 7.00
C PHE A 107 -7.62 -4.33 5.98
N THR A 108 -7.42 -4.67 4.70
CA THR A 108 -8.50 -4.58 3.70
C THR A 108 -9.64 -5.56 3.97
N THR A 109 -9.34 -6.77 4.45
CA THR A 109 -10.36 -7.74 4.86
C THR A 109 -11.14 -7.20 6.06
N LEU A 110 -10.46 -6.67 7.08
CA LEU A 110 -11.10 -6.04 8.23
C LEU A 110 -11.97 -4.84 7.82
N ALA A 111 -11.45 -3.98 6.94
CA ALA A 111 -12.18 -2.84 6.38
C ALA A 111 -13.46 -3.30 5.68
N THR A 112 -13.38 -4.38 4.90
CA THR A 112 -14.54 -4.97 4.22
C THR A 112 -15.57 -5.47 5.22
N PHE A 113 -15.17 -6.20 6.27
CA PHE A 113 -16.10 -6.65 7.31
C PHE A 113 -16.81 -5.49 8.01
N ILE A 114 -16.07 -4.45 8.40
CA ILE A 114 -16.64 -3.25 9.03
C ILE A 114 -17.62 -2.57 8.07
N TYR A 115 -17.25 -2.41 6.82
CA TYR A 115 -18.09 -1.83 5.78
C TYR A 115 -19.40 -2.62 5.58
N LEU A 116 -19.32 -3.95 5.46
CA LEU A 116 -20.49 -4.82 5.29
C LEU A 116 -21.41 -4.74 6.51
N TRP A 117 -20.85 -4.78 7.71
CA TRP A 117 -21.59 -4.71 8.96
C TRP A 117 -22.32 -3.37 9.10
N LEU A 118 -21.64 -2.26 8.84
CA LEU A 118 -22.23 -0.93 8.94
C LEU A 118 -23.29 -0.68 7.86
N THR A 119 -23.04 -1.14 6.63
CA THR A 119 -24.03 -1.07 5.53
C THR A 119 -25.29 -1.84 5.90
N GLN A 120 -25.13 -3.06 6.42
CA GLN A 120 -26.26 -3.87 6.89
C GLN A 120 -27.02 -3.20 8.03
N TRP A 121 -26.31 -2.61 9.00
CA TRP A 121 -26.92 -1.86 10.09
C TRP A 121 -27.74 -0.66 9.59
N GLN A 122 -27.22 0.10 8.63
CA GLN A 122 -27.91 1.25 8.06
C GLN A 122 -29.11 0.87 7.19
N MET A 123 -29.01 -0.22 6.43
CA MET A 123 -30.12 -0.79 5.67
C MET A 123 -31.28 -1.17 6.60
N ASP A 124 -30.95 -1.81 7.73
CA ASP A 124 -31.92 -2.18 8.77
C ASP A 124 -32.53 -0.93 9.43
N ALA A 125 -31.71 0.06 9.79
CA ALA A 125 -32.16 1.32 10.38
C ALA A 125 -33.04 2.16 9.44
N SER A 126 -32.79 2.08 8.13
CA SER A 126 -33.56 2.81 7.10
C SER A 126 -34.82 2.06 6.66
N GLY A 127 -35.08 0.86 7.19
CA GLY A 127 -36.23 0.04 6.80
C GLY A 127 -36.15 -0.56 5.40
N MET A 128 -34.97 -0.57 4.76
CA MET A 128 -34.75 -1.12 3.42
C MET A 128 -34.61 -2.65 3.41
N GLY A 129 -34.61 -3.27 4.61
CA GLY A 129 -34.45 -4.70 4.79
C GLY A 129 -33.00 -5.17 4.66
N ARG A 130 -32.75 -6.42 5.03
CA ARG A 130 -31.39 -6.97 5.05
C ARG A 130 -30.86 -7.25 3.65
N LEU A 131 -29.55 -7.10 3.47
CA LEU A 131 -28.86 -7.63 2.30
C LEU A 131 -28.73 -9.16 2.45
N ALA A 132 -29.21 -9.88 1.45
CA ALA A 132 -29.03 -11.31 1.33
C ALA A 132 -27.55 -11.65 1.04
N PRO A 133 -27.07 -12.83 1.42
CA PRO A 133 -25.71 -13.29 1.10
C PRO A 133 -25.37 -13.19 -0.40
N SER A 134 -26.34 -13.42 -1.28
CA SER A 134 -26.17 -13.29 -2.74
C SER A 134 -25.86 -11.86 -3.19
N GLU A 135 -26.43 -10.86 -2.54
CA GLU A 135 -26.19 -9.44 -2.87
C GLU A 135 -24.82 -8.99 -2.38
N PHE A 136 -24.37 -9.49 -1.22
CA PHE A 136 -23.00 -9.29 -0.78
C PHE A 136 -21.98 -9.90 -1.76
N LEU A 137 -22.26 -11.11 -2.26
CA LEU A 137 -21.43 -11.75 -3.29
C LEU A 137 -21.45 -10.96 -4.60
N LEU A 138 -22.62 -10.45 -5.01
CA LEU A 138 -22.75 -9.60 -6.19
C LEU A 138 -21.93 -8.33 -6.04
N MET A 139 -22.06 -7.61 -4.92
CA MET A 139 -21.29 -6.41 -4.64
C MET A 139 -19.78 -6.70 -4.70
N TYR A 140 -19.34 -7.78 -4.05
CA TYR A 140 -17.93 -8.17 -4.07
C TYR A 140 -17.45 -8.52 -5.49
N ALA A 141 -18.26 -9.26 -6.26
CA ALA A 141 -17.95 -9.61 -7.64
C ALA A 141 -17.85 -8.37 -8.54
N CYS A 142 -18.80 -7.44 -8.45
CA CYS A 142 -18.78 -6.17 -9.19
C CYS A 142 -17.51 -5.36 -8.84
N CYS A 143 -17.23 -5.17 -7.55
CA CYS A 143 -16.05 -4.42 -7.11
C CYS A 143 -14.74 -5.07 -7.57
N ILE A 144 -14.52 -6.36 -7.30
CA ILE A 144 -13.28 -7.05 -7.69
C ILE A 144 -13.09 -7.06 -9.21
N THR A 145 -14.16 -7.24 -9.97
CA THR A 145 -14.10 -7.22 -11.44
C THR A 145 -13.52 -5.90 -11.92
N PHE A 146 -14.04 -4.75 -11.49
CA PHE A 146 -13.55 -3.44 -11.94
C PHE A 146 -12.19 -3.06 -11.34
N VAL A 147 -11.92 -3.43 -10.10
CA VAL A 147 -10.60 -3.22 -9.46
C VAL A 147 -9.49 -3.96 -10.22
N LYS A 148 -9.80 -5.11 -10.83
CA LYS A 148 -8.87 -5.86 -11.70
C LYS A 148 -8.92 -5.41 -13.16
N LEU A 149 -10.07 -5.02 -13.69
CA LEU A 149 -10.21 -4.65 -15.10
C LEU A 149 -9.42 -3.38 -15.43
N LEU A 150 -9.43 -2.38 -14.55
CA LEU A 150 -8.72 -1.12 -14.76
C LEU A 150 -7.20 -1.25 -14.96
N PRO A 151 -6.44 -1.96 -14.09
CA PRO A 151 -5.01 -2.14 -14.33
C PRO A 151 -4.73 -2.96 -15.59
N LEU A 152 -5.57 -3.95 -15.91
CA LEU A 152 -5.42 -4.71 -17.15
C LEU A 152 -5.63 -3.82 -18.39
N HIS A 153 -6.64 -2.96 -18.35
CA HIS A 153 -6.86 -1.95 -19.38
C HIS A 153 -5.66 -1.00 -19.51
N SER A 154 -5.08 -0.54 -18.38
CA SER A 154 -3.91 0.34 -18.37
C SER A 154 -2.63 -0.30 -18.92
N ILE A 155 -2.46 -1.62 -18.81
CA ILE A 155 -1.32 -2.35 -19.38
C ILE A 155 -1.45 -2.50 -20.90
N GLY A 156 -2.70 -2.49 -21.40
CA GLY A 156 -3.07 -2.63 -22.81
C GLY A 156 -3.49 -4.05 -23.15
N TRP A 157 -4.61 -4.19 -23.87
CA TRP A 157 -5.24 -5.50 -24.10
C TRP A 157 -4.36 -6.50 -24.85
N GLN A 158 -3.53 -6.04 -25.78
CA GLN A 158 -2.65 -6.92 -26.55
C GLN A 158 -1.68 -7.71 -25.66
N LYS A 159 -1.11 -7.06 -24.64
CA LYS A 159 -0.17 -7.70 -23.70
C LYS A 159 -0.90 -8.68 -22.79
N VAL A 160 -2.08 -8.30 -22.31
CA VAL A 160 -2.87 -9.16 -21.42
C VAL A 160 -3.35 -10.41 -22.14
N LEU A 161 -3.81 -10.30 -23.39
CA LEU A 161 -4.27 -11.44 -24.18
C LEU A 161 -3.13 -12.38 -24.58
N ALA A 162 -1.89 -11.88 -24.72
CA ALA A 162 -0.72 -12.71 -24.99
C ALA A 162 -0.32 -13.59 -23.78
N GLU A 163 -0.42 -13.07 -22.55
CA GLU A 163 -0.03 -13.80 -21.32
C GLU A 163 -1.09 -13.66 -20.19
N PRO A 164 -2.33 -14.15 -20.38
CA PRO A 164 -3.46 -13.83 -19.49
C PRO A 164 -3.24 -14.30 -18.05
N MET A 165 -2.69 -15.51 -17.86
CA MET A 165 -2.47 -16.07 -16.52
C MET A 165 -1.49 -15.25 -15.68
N LYS A 166 -0.47 -14.66 -16.32
CA LYS A 166 0.51 -13.83 -15.62
C LYS A 166 -0.13 -12.58 -15.02
N TYR A 167 -0.96 -11.89 -15.81
CA TYR A 167 -1.61 -10.66 -15.37
C TYR A 167 -2.81 -10.91 -14.45
N LEU A 168 -3.51 -12.03 -14.59
CA LEU A 168 -4.59 -12.42 -13.68
C LEU A 168 -4.07 -12.80 -12.29
N VAL A 169 -2.93 -13.50 -12.21
CA VAL A 169 -2.30 -13.87 -10.92
C VAL A 169 -1.57 -12.68 -10.28
N GLN A 170 -1.24 -11.64 -11.06
CA GLN A 170 -0.57 -10.47 -10.55
C GLN A 170 -1.44 -9.73 -9.51
N THR A 171 -0.83 -9.37 -8.38
CA THR A 171 -1.48 -8.69 -7.25
C THR A 171 -1.63 -7.17 -7.46
N SER A 172 -1.81 -6.72 -8.71
CA SER A 172 -2.08 -5.32 -9.03
C SER A 172 -3.58 -5.03 -8.92
N PHE A 173 -3.95 -4.03 -8.14
CA PHE A 173 -5.34 -3.62 -7.91
C PHE A 173 -5.44 -2.10 -7.98
N TYR A 174 -6.44 -1.57 -8.67
CA TYR A 174 -6.73 -0.13 -8.69
C TYR A 174 -7.98 0.13 -7.88
N ALA A 175 -7.82 0.80 -6.73
CA ALA A 175 -8.92 1.08 -5.81
C ALA A 175 -10.05 1.89 -6.47
N GLN A 176 -9.74 2.73 -7.46
CA GLN A 176 -10.73 3.48 -8.23
C GLN A 176 -11.74 2.57 -8.95
N GLY A 177 -11.38 1.31 -9.24
CA GLY A 177 -12.30 0.34 -9.83
C GLY A 177 -13.46 -0.01 -8.92
N ALA A 178 -13.28 0.09 -7.59
CA ALA A 178 -14.36 -0.15 -6.64
C ALA A 178 -15.48 0.90 -6.75
N ILE A 179 -15.17 2.12 -7.24
CA ILE A 179 -16.18 3.17 -7.47
C ILE A 179 -17.11 2.73 -8.61
N PHE A 180 -16.56 2.27 -9.73
CA PHE A 180 -17.35 1.76 -10.85
C PHE A 180 -18.10 0.48 -10.52
N GLY A 181 -17.44 -0.45 -9.82
CA GLY A 181 -18.07 -1.69 -9.37
C GLY A 181 -19.19 -1.45 -8.36
N GLY A 182 -19.01 -0.52 -7.42
CA GLY A 182 -20.02 -0.12 -6.45
C GLY A 182 -21.21 0.58 -7.10
N ALA A 183 -20.97 1.47 -8.05
CA ALA A 183 -22.03 2.11 -8.82
C ALA A 183 -22.86 1.09 -9.62
N LEU A 184 -22.20 0.11 -10.25
CA LEU A 184 -22.88 -0.97 -10.94
C LEU A 184 -23.72 -1.83 -9.99
N PHE A 185 -23.16 -2.19 -8.82
CA PHE A 185 -23.90 -2.91 -7.79
C PHE A 185 -25.15 -2.14 -7.35
N ILE A 186 -25.02 -0.85 -7.04
CA ILE A 186 -26.15 -0.02 -6.62
C ILE A 186 -27.23 0.02 -7.70
N ALA A 187 -26.85 0.16 -8.97
CA ALA A 187 -27.81 0.17 -10.07
C ALA A 187 -28.55 -1.18 -10.22
N LEU A 188 -27.84 -2.30 -10.13
CA LEU A 188 -28.42 -3.64 -10.25
C LEU A 188 -29.32 -3.99 -9.06
N ASP A 189 -28.85 -3.72 -7.85
CA ASP A 189 -29.57 -4.01 -6.61
C ASP A 189 -30.83 -3.15 -6.48
N ALA A 190 -30.74 -1.85 -6.78
CA ALA A 190 -31.89 -0.95 -6.81
C ALA A 190 -32.94 -1.39 -7.84
N TYR A 191 -32.49 -1.86 -9.02
CA TYR A 191 -33.39 -2.38 -10.06
C TYR A 191 -34.15 -3.62 -9.60
N TRP A 192 -33.47 -4.59 -8.97
CA TRP A 192 -34.11 -5.82 -8.50
C TRP A 192 -35.00 -5.62 -7.27
N ARG A 193 -34.56 -4.79 -6.32
CA ARG A 193 -35.34 -4.46 -5.12
C ARG A 193 -36.46 -3.45 -5.38
N LYS A 194 -36.46 -2.79 -6.54
CA LYS A 194 -37.34 -1.66 -6.86
C LYS A 194 -37.24 -0.53 -5.83
N THR A 195 -36.05 -0.33 -5.28
CA THR A 195 -35.74 0.72 -4.32
C THR A 195 -35.10 1.92 -5.02
N SER A 196 -35.08 3.08 -4.37
CA SER A 196 -34.40 4.24 -4.93
C SER A 196 -32.88 4.02 -4.89
N PRO A 197 -32.15 4.16 -6.01
CA PRO A 197 -30.70 4.03 -6.01
C PRO A 197 -30.01 5.08 -5.14
N LEU A 198 -30.65 6.24 -4.91
CA LEU A 198 -30.13 7.27 -4.00
C LEU A 198 -30.16 6.80 -2.54
N GLN A 199 -31.22 6.11 -2.10
CA GLN A 199 -31.29 5.59 -0.74
C GLN A 199 -30.20 4.54 -0.47
N LEU A 200 -29.95 3.68 -1.47
CA LEU A 200 -28.89 2.68 -1.39
C LEU A 200 -27.51 3.34 -1.41
N LEU A 201 -27.32 4.38 -2.23
CA LEU A 201 -26.10 5.17 -2.27
C LEU A 201 -25.84 5.86 -0.92
N ASP A 202 -26.85 6.48 -0.31
CA ASP A 202 -26.73 7.12 1.00
C ASP A 202 -26.34 6.11 2.08
N ALA A 203 -26.92 4.90 2.03
CA ALA A 203 -26.57 3.83 2.96
C ALA A 203 -25.13 3.33 2.79
N VAL A 204 -24.59 3.36 1.57
CA VAL A 204 -23.23 2.87 1.26
C VAL A 204 -22.16 3.95 1.45
N ALA A 205 -22.44 5.19 1.05
CA ALA A 205 -21.45 6.26 0.90
C ALA A 205 -20.70 6.58 2.21
N LEU A 206 -21.42 6.63 3.33
CA LEU A 206 -20.80 6.92 4.63
C LEU A 206 -19.78 5.85 5.04
N PHE A 207 -20.08 4.58 4.77
CA PHE A 207 -19.24 3.47 5.24
C PHE A 207 -18.10 3.14 4.29
N VAL A 208 -18.19 3.54 3.02
CA VAL A 208 -17.03 3.53 2.11
C VAL A 208 -15.88 4.35 2.72
N MET A 209 -16.17 5.50 3.32
CA MET A 209 -15.16 6.33 3.99
C MET A 209 -14.52 5.60 5.18
N ALA A 210 -15.31 4.90 6.00
CA ALA A 210 -14.79 4.11 7.11
C ALA A 210 -13.87 2.98 6.62
N GLY A 211 -14.25 2.29 5.53
CA GLY A 211 -13.43 1.28 4.88
C GLY A 211 -12.11 1.85 4.36
N GLU A 212 -12.15 3.00 3.69
CA GLU A 212 -10.95 3.67 3.16
C GLU A 212 -10.00 4.11 4.30
N MET A 213 -10.51 4.58 5.43
CA MET A 213 -9.69 4.90 6.60
C MET A 213 -8.89 3.68 7.09
N VAL A 214 -9.55 2.53 7.24
CA VAL A 214 -8.89 1.27 7.65
C VAL A 214 -7.92 0.78 6.56
N GLY A 215 -8.29 0.90 5.29
CA GLY A 215 -7.41 0.59 4.15
C GLY A 215 -6.14 1.45 4.15
N ARG A 216 -6.25 2.73 4.48
CA ARG A 216 -5.11 3.66 4.60
C ARG A 216 -4.19 3.31 5.76
N LEU A 217 -4.73 2.84 6.88
CA LEU A 217 -3.91 2.24 7.94
C LEU A 217 -3.14 1.04 7.39
N GLY A 218 -3.79 0.15 6.64
CA GLY A 218 -3.13 -0.96 5.97
C GLY A 218 -1.97 -0.54 5.05
N CYS A 219 -2.17 0.50 4.25
CA CYS A 219 -1.11 1.09 3.41
C CYS A 219 0.03 1.70 4.23
N HIS A 220 -0.27 2.33 5.36
CA HIS A 220 0.73 2.88 6.27
C HIS A 220 1.58 1.78 6.89
N TYR A 221 0.96 0.72 7.42
CA TYR A 221 1.64 -0.47 7.95
C TYR A 221 2.42 -1.24 6.89
N TYR A 222 1.99 -1.17 5.62
CA TYR A 222 2.73 -1.76 4.50
C TYR A 222 3.94 -0.91 4.09
N GLY A 223 4.01 0.35 4.50
CA GLY A 223 5.12 1.26 4.23
C GLY A 223 5.03 2.00 2.87
N CYS A 224 3.85 2.08 2.26
CA CYS A 224 3.71 2.71 0.94
C CYS A 224 3.19 4.17 0.98
N CYS A 225 2.60 4.63 2.09
CA CYS A 225 1.92 5.92 2.21
C CYS A 225 2.42 6.79 3.37
N PHE A 226 3.58 7.44 3.23
CA PHE A 226 4.21 8.30 4.27
C PHE A 226 4.12 9.82 4.01
N GLY A 227 3.32 10.26 3.02
CA GLY A 227 3.22 11.68 2.68
C GLY A 227 4.50 12.26 2.07
N ARG A 228 4.60 13.60 2.04
CA ARG A 228 5.79 14.33 1.56
C ARG A 228 6.72 14.66 2.73
N PRO A 229 8.05 14.70 2.53
CA PRO A 229 8.98 15.13 3.57
C PRO A 229 8.71 16.59 4.00
N LEU A 230 8.80 16.85 5.30
CA LEU A 230 8.42 18.14 5.91
C LEU A 230 9.44 19.27 5.66
N ALA A 231 10.70 18.94 5.36
CA ALA A 231 11.75 19.90 5.04
C ALA A 231 12.64 19.35 3.93
N PRO A 232 13.07 20.18 2.96
CA PRO A 232 14.16 19.80 2.09
C PRO A 232 15.44 19.63 2.92
N PRO A 233 16.32 18.69 2.55
CA PRO A 233 17.66 18.58 3.13
C PRO A 233 18.31 19.95 3.19
N ALA A 234 18.76 20.38 4.37
CA ALA A 234 19.52 21.62 4.49
C ALA A 234 20.76 21.47 3.61
N GLN A 235 20.87 22.27 2.55
CA GLN A 235 22.04 22.22 1.69
C GLN A 235 23.28 22.50 2.54
N PRO A 236 24.32 21.66 2.47
CA PRO A 236 25.54 21.93 3.22
C PRO A 236 26.12 23.29 2.79
N PRO A 237 26.65 24.08 3.73
CA PRO A 237 27.23 25.38 3.41
C PRO A 237 28.33 25.22 2.36
N SER A 238 28.29 26.08 1.33
CA SER A 238 29.24 26.14 0.20
C SER A 238 30.63 26.56 0.61
#